data_AF-A0A8J3G1R2-F1
#
_entry.id   AF-A0A8J3G1R2-F1
#
_cell.length_a   1.000
_cell.length_b   1.000
_cell.length_c   1.000
_cell.angle_alpha   90.00
_cell.angle_beta   90.00
_cell.angle_gamma   90.00
#
_symmetry.space_group_name_H-M   'P 1'
#
loop_
_entity.id
_entity.type
_entity.pdbx_description
1 polymer ?
#
loop_
_entity_poly.entity_id
_entity_poly.type
_entity_poly.pdbx_seq_one_letter_code
_entity_poly.pdbx_strand_id
1 'polypeptide(L)'
;MRLRSLTKHIREQNWLAVTLDFCIVVFGVGVALMGQQWLSNGQQRADLRVAEAALQIDLLTNYSNAQERLSTANCRKAKYQAIGAQLLEPGETWTPVSMPPYPNSGGPALSDVFRSPQRFWGSRTWDAGLARGTFNRMADERRDALDRLFLLTRYVEDIQFEVYTLQGRMKMLAVATTISPDERPRFYEILGELDGKSTAIEGISRQIIASIETLGVNVPANITAEVLADLPAENARSAALYGDCFVPMAFPILDMSVSGGNAP
;
A
#
# COMPACT_ATOMS: atom_id res chain seq x y z
N MET A 1 25.20 85.89 18.66
CA MET A 1 25.68 84.61 18.07
C MET A 1 25.20 83.37 18.86
N ARG A 2 23.94 83.32 19.35
CA ARG A 2 23.40 82.19 20.13
C ARG A 2 22.07 81.61 19.61
N LEU A 3 21.51 82.15 18.52
CA LEU A 3 20.24 81.66 17.94
C LEU A 3 20.42 80.63 16.81
N ARG A 4 21.66 80.41 16.33
CA ARG A 4 21.97 79.41 15.29
C ARG A 4 22.18 78.00 15.86
N SER A 5 22.43 77.83 17.17
CA SER A 5 22.65 76.50 17.76
C SER A 5 21.36 75.81 18.20
N LEU A 6 20.29 76.54 18.52
CA LEU A 6 18.98 75.93 18.88
C LEU A 6 18.26 75.31 17.68
N THR A 7 18.33 75.91 16.49
CA THR A 7 17.71 75.36 15.27
C THR A 7 18.40 74.08 14.79
N LYS A 8 19.70 73.93 15.09
CA LYS A 8 20.46 72.72 14.79
C LYS A 8 20.01 71.54 15.67
N HIS A 9 19.72 71.81 16.95
CA HIS A 9 19.28 70.81 17.91
C HIS A 9 17.83 70.35 17.69
N ILE A 10 16.91 71.24 17.28
CA ILE A 10 15.52 70.85 16.96
C ILE A 10 15.46 70.00 15.67
N ARG A 11 16.35 70.27 14.69
CA ARG A 11 16.45 69.49 13.45
C ARG A 11 17.07 68.10 13.69
N GLU A 12 18.02 68.00 14.62
CA GLU A 12 18.63 66.72 15.02
C GLU A 12 17.68 65.86 15.89
N GLN A 13 16.89 66.47 16.79
CA GLN A 13 15.88 65.74 17.59
C GLN A 13 14.72 65.19 16.75
N ASN A 14 14.21 65.96 15.78
CA ASN A 14 13.11 65.49 14.94
C ASN A 14 13.50 64.36 13.99
N TRP A 15 14.74 64.33 13.49
CA TRP A 15 15.21 63.25 12.61
C TRP A 15 15.39 61.92 13.36
N LEU A 16 15.78 61.98 14.64
CA LEU A 16 15.90 60.80 15.49
C LEU A 16 14.52 60.17 15.76
N ALA A 17 13.48 60.98 15.99
CA ALA A 17 12.10 60.49 16.15
C ALA A 17 11.61 59.77 14.89
N VAL A 18 11.81 60.36 13.71
CA VAL A 18 11.40 59.73 12.43
C VAL A 18 12.19 58.43 12.17
N THR A 19 13.48 58.40 12.49
CA THR A 19 14.31 57.20 12.32
C THR A 19 13.87 56.09 13.28
N LEU A 20 13.54 56.44 14.53
CA LEU A 20 13.05 55.50 15.52
C LEU A 20 11.69 54.90 15.10
N ASP A 21 10.76 55.73 14.65
CA ASP A 21 9.46 55.27 14.14
C ASP A 21 9.62 54.32 12.94
N PHE A 22 10.50 54.67 11.99
CA PHE A 22 10.82 53.80 10.86
C PHE A 22 11.42 52.46 11.30
N CYS A 23 12.38 52.48 12.24
CA CYS A 23 12.97 51.26 12.81
C CYS A 23 11.92 50.38 13.50
N ILE A 24 11.00 50.97 14.26
CA ILE A 24 9.91 50.22 14.92
C ILE A 24 9.00 49.54 13.89
N VAL A 25 8.64 50.24 12.81
CA VAL A 25 7.79 49.66 11.74
C VAL A 25 8.51 48.52 11.03
N VAL A 26 9.77 48.71 10.62
CA VAL A 26 10.56 47.66 9.95
C VAL A 26 10.75 46.45 10.86
N PHE A 27 11.05 46.68 12.14
CA PHE A 27 11.20 45.60 13.13
C PHE A 27 9.87 44.87 13.37
N GLY A 28 8.75 45.61 13.45
CA GLY A 28 7.40 45.04 13.57
C GLY A 28 7.05 44.12 12.41
N VAL A 29 7.29 44.54 11.16
CA VAL A 29 7.10 43.71 9.97
C VAL A 29 8.05 42.50 9.99
N GLY A 30 9.31 42.71 10.37
CA GLY A 30 10.31 41.64 10.49
C GLY A 30 9.88 40.54 11.48
N VAL A 31 9.44 40.92 12.69
CA VAL A 31 8.95 39.97 13.70
C VAL A 31 7.69 39.26 13.24
N ALA A 32 6.77 39.97 12.57
CA ALA A 32 5.55 39.35 12.02
C ALA A 32 5.88 38.26 10.99
N LEU A 33 6.81 38.52 10.05
CA LEU A 33 7.24 37.54 9.06
C LEU A 33 7.97 36.35 9.70
N MET A 34 8.85 36.61 10.68
CA MET A 34 9.53 35.53 11.43
C MET A 34 8.54 34.65 12.20
N GLY A 35 7.53 35.26 12.83
CA GLY A 35 6.46 34.53 13.53
C GLY A 35 5.64 33.63 12.59
N GLN A 36 5.29 34.13 11.39
CA GLN A 36 4.58 33.35 10.38
C GLN A 36 5.41 32.17 9.87
N GLN A 37 6.71 32.36 9.61
CA GLN A 37 7.60 31.28 9.19
C GLN A 37 7.77 30.21 10.27
N TRP A 38 7.88 30.61 11.54
CA TRP A 38 8.02 29.67 12.65
C TRP A 38 6.75 28.82 12.83
N LEU A 39 5.58 29.45 12.83
CA LEU A 39 4.28 28.76 12.91
C LEU A 39 4.08 27.80 11.72
N SER A 40 4.37 28.25 10.50
CA SER A 40 4.27 27.42 9.29
C SER A 40 5.20 26.20 9.35
N ASN A 41 6.43 26.37 9.82
CA ASN A 41 7.38 25.28 9.99
C ASN A 41 6.91 24.24 11.02
N GLY A 42 6.33 24.70 12.12
CA GLY A 42 5.75 23.82 13.15
C GLY A 42 4.57 23.01 12.59
N GLN A 43 3.65 23.67 11.91
CA GLN A 43 2.48 23.03 11.30
C GLN A 43 2.89 21.96 10.28
N GLN A 44 3.80 22.28 9.37
CA GLN A 44 4.25 21.33 8.34
C GLN A 44 4.93 20.08 8.91
N ARG A 45 5.62 20.19 10.05
CA ARG A 45 6.18 19.02 10.76
C ARG A 45 5.11 18.19 11.46
N ALA A 46 4.03 18.82 11.94
CA ALA A 46 2.89 18.09 12.47
C ALA A 46 2.16 17.35 11.35
N ASP A 47 1.93 18.00 10.20
CA ASP A 47 1.28 17.42 9.03
C ASP A 47 2.08 16.23 8.48
N LEU A 48 3.41 16.36 8.38
CA LEU A 48 4.28 15.24 7.97
C LEU A 48 4.16 14.04 8.91
N ARG A 49 4.21 14.25 10.23
CA ARG A 49 4.08 13.14 11.20
C ARG A 49 2.74 12.43 11.11
N VAL A 50 1.65 13.17 10.91
CA VAL A 50 0.31 12.58 10.73
C VAL A 50 0.25 11.78 9.43
N ALA A 51 0.79 12.32 8.34
CA ALA A 51 0.85 11.63 7.06
C ALA A 51 1.73 10.37 7.10
N GLU A 52 2.88 10.42 7.78
CA GLU A 52 3.76 9.27 7.97
C GLU A 52 3.08 8.16 8.78
N ALA A 53 2.35 8.49 9.85
CA ALA A 53 1.59 7.51 10.63
C ALA A 53 0.51 6.81 9.78
N ALA A 54 -0.21 7.57 8.95
CA ALA A 54 -1.17 7.00 8.00
C ALA A 54 -0.49 6.12 6.94
N LEU A 55 0.70 6.51 6.45
CA LEU A 55 1.50 5.69 5.54
C LEU A 55 1.90 4.35 6.17
N GLN A 56 2.20 4.29 7.48
CA GLN A 56 2.55 3.03 8.13
C GLN A 56 1.41 2.00 8.04
N ILE A 57 0.16 2.45 8.10
CA ILE A 57 -1.01 1.58 7.95
C ILE A 57 -1.18 1.09 6.51
N ASP A 58 -0.95 1.95 5.51
CA ASP A 58 -0.96 1.55 4.10
C ASP A 58 0.15 0.52 3.81
N LEU A 59 1.35 0.73 4.36
CA LEU A 59 2.46 -0.23 4.25
C LEU A 59 2.11 -1.57 4.89
N LEU A 60 1.59 -1.58 6.12
CA LEU A 60 1.17 -2.82 6.78
C LEU A 60 0.09 -3.57 5.98
N THR A 61 -0.85 -2.83 5.41
CA THR A 61 -1.91 -3.40 4.55
C THR A 61 -1.31 -4.06 3.32
N ASN A 62 -0.42 -3.36 2.60
CA ASN A 62 0.25 -3.91 1.43
C ASN A 62 1.15 -5.11 1.77
N TYR A 63 1.81 -5.07 2.93
CA TYR A 63 2.60 -6.19 3.43
C TYR A 63 1.72 -7.42 3.66
N SER A 64 0.60 -7.25 4.36
CA SER A 64 -0.38 -8.32 4.62
C SER A 64 -0.92 -8.91 3.32
N ASN A 65 -1.33 -8.07 2.37
CA ASN A 65 -1.82 -8.49 1.06
C ASN A 65 -0.77 -9.29 0.29
N ALA A 66 0.49 -8.85 0.33
CA ALA A 66 1.61 -9.55 -0.30
C ALA A 66 1.87 -10.91 0.37
N GLN A 67 1.80 -10.99 1.70
CA GLN A 67 1.95 -12.26 2.44
C GLN A 67 0.82 -13.23 2.09
N GLU A 68 -0.43 -12.78 2.05
CA GLU A 68 -1.58 -13.61 1.66
C GLU A 68 -1.47 -14.12 0.21
N ARG A 69 -0.90 -13.29 -0.67
CA ARG A 69 -0.69 -13.67 -2.06
C ARG A 69 0.31 -14.82 -2.19
N LEU A 70 1.37 -14.79 -1.38
CA LEU A 70 2.40 -15.82 -1.36
C LEU A 70 1.96 -17.08 -0.62
N SER A 71 1.18 -16.95 0.46
CA SER A 71 0.65 -18.07 1.23
C SER A 71 -0.23 -19.01 0.40
N THR A 72 -0.91 -18.47 -0.61
CA THR A 72 -1.83 -19.20 -1.50
C THR A 72 -1.22 -19.59 -2.85
N ALA A 73 0.04 -19.23 -3.10
CA ALA A 73 0.69 -19.41 -4.39
C ALA A 73 0.76 -20.88 -4.84
N ASN A 74 1.16 -21.78 -3.95
CA ASN A 74 1.29 -23.20 -4.26
C ASN A 74 -0.07 -23.84 -4.57
N CYS A 75 -1.10 -23.48 -3.80
CA CYS A 75 -2.47 -23.93 -4.05
C CYS A 75 -2.98 -23.53 -5.43
N ARG A 76 -2.77 -22.27 -5.80
CA ARG A 76 -3.17 -21.76 -7.11
C ARG A 76 -2.45 -22.50 -8.24
N LYS A 77 -1.13 -22.69 -8.14
CA LYS A 77 -0.34 -23.41 -9.16
C LYS A 77 -0.82 -24.85 -9.33
N ALA A 78 -1.03 -25.58 -8.23
CA ALA A 78 -1.55 -26.94 -8.27
C ALA A 78 -2.94 -27.00 -8.94
N LYS A 79 -3.80 -26.01 -8.63
CA LYS A 79 -5.13 -25.91 -9.25
C LYS A 79 -5.04 -25.60 -10.75
N TYR A 80 -4.15 -24.68 -11.16
CA TYR A 80 -3.92 -24.38 -12.57
C TYR A 80 -3.40 -25.60 -13.32
N GLN A 81 -2.46 -26.34 -12.75
CA GLN A 81 -1.96 -27.58 -13.34
C GLN A 81 -3.07 -28.62 -13.50
N ALA A 82 -3.93 -28.80 -12.50
CA ALA A 82 -5.05 -29.73 -12.57
C ALA A 82 -6.06 -29.36 -13.67
N ILE A 83 -6.45 -28.09 -13.74
CA ILE A 83 -7.37 -27.58 -14.79
C ILE A 83 -6.72 -27.74 -16.17
N GLY A 84 -5.44 -27.37 -16.30
CA GLY A 84 -4.70 -27.45 -17.55
C GLY A 84 -4.57 -28.89 -18.04
N ALA A 85 -4.26 -29.83 -17.15
CA ALA A 85 -4.22 -31.26 -17.48
C ALA A 85 -5.59 -31.75 -17.99
N GLN A 86 -6.67 -31.40 -17.28
CA GLN A 86 -8.02 -31.80 -17.67
C GLN A 86 -8.47 -31.20 -19.00
N LEU A 87 -8.12 -29.94 -19.28
CA LEU A 87 -8.42 -29.29 -20.56
C LEU A 87 -7.74 -29.98 -21.75
N LEU A 88 -6.59 -30.62 -21.53
CA LEU A 88 -5.85 -31.37 -22.54
C LEU A 88 -6.33 -32.82 -22.72
N GLU A 89 -7.19 -33.33 -21.83
CA GLU A 89 -7.76 -34.68 -21.99
C GLU A 89 -8.69 -34.76 -23.22
N PRO A 90 -8.72 -35.89 -23.94
CA PRO A 90 -9.66 -36.07 -25.03
C PRO A 90 -11.10 -36.21 -24.49
N GLY A 91 -12.08 -35.72 -25.26
CA GLY A 91 -13.51 -35.88 -24.98
C GLY A 91 -14.23 -34.56 -24.70
N GLU A 92 -15.55 -34.63 -24.60
CA GLU A 92 -16.39 -33.42 -24.47
C GLU A 92 -16.89 -33.20 -23.05
N THR A 93 -16.95 -34.25 -22.22
CA THR A 93 -17.43 -34.14 -20.85
C THR A 93 -16.45 -33.34 -19.98
N TRP A 94 -16.93 -32.27 -19.37
CA TRP A 94 -16.20 -31.48 -18.39
C TRP A 94 -16.71 -31.76 -16.98
N THR A 95 -15.79 -32.19 -16.11
CA THR A 95 -16.05 -32.40 -14.69
C THR A 95 -15.43 -31.24 -13.91
N PRO A 96 -16.20 -30.45 -13.14
CA PRO A 96 -15.65 -29.29 -12.46
C PRO A 96 -14.64 -29.71 -11.39
N VAL A 97 -13.53 -28.99 -11.31
CA VAL A 97 -12.56 -29.22 -10.24
C VAL A 97 -13.15 -28.69 -8.94
N SER A 98 -13.52 -29.60 -8.02
CA SER A 98 -14.19 -29.30 -6.75
C SER A 98 -13.58 -28.08 -6.02
N MET A 99 -14.46 -27.20 -5.55
CA MET A 99 -14.13 -26.05 -4.72
C MET A 99 -15.13 -25.99 -3.56
N PRO A 100 -14.66 -25.85 -2.31
CA PRO A 100 -15.55 -25.56 -1.20
C PRO A 100 -16.34 -24.28 -1.50
N PRO A 101 -17.63 -24.19 -1.13
CA PRO A 101 -18.39 -22.95 -1.22
C PRO A 101 -17.73 -21.86 -0.37
N TYR A 102 -17.99 -20.58 -0.68
CA TYR A 102 -17.54 -19.50 0.21
C TYR A 102 -18.21 -19.69 1.58
N PRO A 103 -17.46 -19.60 2.69
CA PRO A 103 -18.04 -19.78 4.02
C PRO A 103 -19.09 -18.70 4.36
N ASN A 104 -19.10 -17.57 3.63
CA ASN A 104 -20.01 -16.45 3.84
C ASN A 104 -20.81 -16.13 2.56
N SER A 105 -22.01 -15.55 2.73
CA SER A 105 -22.95 -15.17 1.66
C SER A 105 -22.49 -14.02 0.73
N GLY A 106 -21.27 -13.49 0.90
CA GLY A 106 -20.72 -12.41 0.10
C GLY A 106 -20.03 -12.85 -1.20
N GLY A 107 -20.01 -14.15 -1.51
CA GLY A 107 -19.43 -14.66 -2.74
C GLY A 107 -20.23 -14.31 -4.00
N PRO A 108 -19.63 -14.42 -5.20
CA PRO A 108 -20.38 -14.26 -6.44
C PRO A 108 -21.47 -15.34 -6.56
N ALA A 109 -22.58 -15.01 -7.23
CA ALA A 109 -23.69 -15.95 -7.45
C ALA A 109 -23.29 -17.21 -8.25
N LEU A 110 -22.27 -17.07 -9.11
CA LEU A 110 -21.67 -18.18 -9.83
C LEU A 110 -20.34 -18.58 -9.18
N SER A 111 -20.17 -19.88 -8.95
CA SER A 111 -18.95 -20.47 -8.39
C SER A 111 -17.70 -20.07 -9.19
N ASP A 112 -16.61 -19.80 -8.49
CA ASP A 112 -15.30 -19.59 -9.11
C ASP A 112 -14.60 -20.92 -9.33
N VAL A 113 -13.82 -21.02 -10.41
CA VAL A 113 -13.01 -22.21 -10.71
C VAL A 113 -11.86 -22.36 -9.70
N PHE A 114 -11.34 -21.25 -9.22
CA PHE A 114 -10.29 -21.18 -8.21
C PHE A 114 -10.38 -19.87 -7.43
N ARG A 115 -9.88 -19.87 -6.19
CA ARG A 115 -9.82 -18.69 -5.33
C ARG A 115 -8.50 -17.96 -5.56
N SER A 116 -8.59 -16.65 -5.73
CA SER A 116 -7.46 -15.73 -5.78
C SER A 116 -7.77 -14.62 -4.79
N PRO A 117 -6.90 -14.32 -3.81
CA PRO A 117 -7.10 -13.18 -2.94
C PRO A 117 -7.29 -11.91 -3.76
N GLN A 118 -8.36 -11.17 -3.47
CA GLN A 118 -8.65 -9.87 -4.06
C GLN A 118 -8.57 -8.84 -2.94
N ARG A 119 -7.52 -8.02 -2.96
CA ARG A 119 -7.27 -7.00 -1.96
C ARG A 119 -7.11 -5.64 -2.62
N PHE A 120 -7.48 -4.59 -1.89
CA PHE A 120 -7.12 -3.24 -2.28
C PHE A 120 -5.66 -3.00 -1.91
N TRP A 121 -4.88 -2.51 -2.86
CA TRP A 121 -3.47 -2.19 -2.62
C TRP A 121 -3.38 -0.70 -2.26
N GLY A 122 -3.01 -0.42 -1.01
CA GLY A 122 -3.04 0.93 -0.47
C GLY A 122 -1.99 1.83 -1.13
N SER A 123 -2.42 2.91 -1.77
CA SER A 123 -1.54 3.99 -2.28
C SER A 123 -2.11 5.39 -2.05
N ARG A 124 -3.33 5.48 -1.52
CA ARG A 124 -4.11 6.72 -1.42
C ARG A 124 -3.43 7.77 -0.54
N THR A 125 -2.87 7.36 0.60
CA THR A 125 -2.19 8.31 1.50
C THR A 125 -0.92 8.86 0.85
N TRP A 126 -0.19 8.02 0.12
CA TRP A 126 0.99 8.42 -0.63
C TRP A 126 0.67 9.47 -1.69
N ASP A 127 -0.30 9.17 -2.56
CA ASP A 127 -0.68 10.05 -3.66
C ASP A 127 -1.25 11.38 -3.14
N ALA A 128 -2.07 11.35 -2.09
CA ALA A 128 -2.60 12.56 -1.47
C ALA A 128 -1.50 13.43 -0.83
N GLY A 129 -0.52 12.81 -0.17
CA GLY A 129 0.59 13.54 0.45
C GLY A 129 1.57 14.11 -0.57
N LEU A 130 1.83 13.42 -1.69
CA LEU A 130 2.59 13.97 -2.82
C LEU A 130 1.87 15.18 -3.44
N ALA A 131 0.58 15.06 -3.73
CA ALA A 131 -0.21 16.15 -4.32
C ALA A 131 -0.26 17.41 -3.43
N ARG A 132 -0.22 17.23 -2.11
CA ARG A 132 -0.18 18.33 -1.13
C ARG A 132 1.23 18.87 -0.86
N GLY A 133 2.27 18.22 -1.38
CA GLY A 133 3.67 18.53 -1.07
C GLY A 133 4.08 18.21 0.38
N THR A 134 3.27 17.43 1.11
CA THR A 134 3.53 17.05 2.51
C THR A 134 4.86 16.30 2.63
N PHE A 135 5.18 15.46 1.65
CA PHE A 135 6.41 14.65 1.64
C PHE A 135 7.64 15.38 1.05
N ASN A 136 7.54 16.67 0.69
CA ASN A 136 8.70 17.44 0.20
C ASN A 136 9.80 17.63 1.25
N ARG A 137 9.49 17.37 2.53
CA ARG A 137 10.44 17.45 3.65
C ARG A 137 10.95 16.09 4.12
N MET A 138 10.44 15.01 3.53
CA MET A 138 10.98 13.68 3.76
C MET A 138 12.39 13.60 3.16
N ALA A 139 13.28 12.81 3.76
CA ALA A 139 14.58 12.54 3.16
C ALA A 139 14.41 11.94 1.75
N ASP A 140 15.20 12.41 0.79
CA ASP A 140 15.05 12.05 -0.62
C ASP A 140 15.14 10.54 -0.83
N GLU A 141 16.07 9.86 -0.14
CA GLU A 141 16.24 8.40 -0.25
C GLU A 141 15.00 7.65 0.22
N ARG A 142 14.38 8.10 1.33
CA ARG A 142 13.16 7.49 1.87
C ARG A 142 11.97 7.77 0.96
N ARG A 143 11.86 8.99 0.43
CA ARG A 143 10.79 9.37 -0.50
C ARG A 143 10.86 8.54 -1.77
N ASP A 144 12.05 8.37 -2.34
CA ASP A 144 12.26 7.59 -3.56
C ASP A 144 12.00 6.10 -3.36
N ALA A 145 12.35 5.55 -2.19
CA ALA A 145 12.06 4.16 -1.85
C ALA A 145 10.55 3.91 -1.70
N LEU A 146 9.82 4.83 -1.04
CA LEU A 146 8.36 4.77 -0.95
C LEU A 146 7.70 4.95 -2.32
N ASP A 147 8.20 5.87 -3.16
CA ASP A 147 7.66 6.09 -4.50
C ASP A 147 7.71 4.81 -5.35
N ARG A 148 8.88 4.15 -5.37
CA ARG A 148 9.05 2.87 -6.07
C ARG A 148 8.13 1.78 -5.51
N LEU A 149 7.99 1.70 -4.20
CA LEU A 149 7.09 0.74 -3.55
C LEU A 149 5.64 0.97 -3.98
N PHE A 150 5.14 2.20 -3.91
CA PHE A 150 3.76 2.50 -4.27
C PHE A 150 3.49 2.42 -5.78
N LEU A 151 4.52 2.59 -6.61
CA LEU A 151 4.45 2.24 -8.03
C LEU A 151 4.20 0.74 -8.22
N LEU A 152 4.93 -0.11 -7.51
CA LEU A 152 4.72 -1.57 -7.55
C LEU A 152 3.33 -1.98 -7.06
N THR A 153 2.83 -1.36 -5.98
CA THR A 153 1.50 -1.70 -5.44
C THR A 153 0.38 -1.36 -6.43
N ARG A 154 0.46 -0.22 -7.13
CA ARG A 154 -0.50 0.13 -8.19
C ARG A 154 -0.44 -0.85 -9.34
N TYR A 155 0.75 -1.21 -9.79
CA TYR A 155 0.92 -2.18 -10.87
C TYR A 155 0.34 -3.56 -10.51
N VAL A 156 0.51 -4.00 -9.26
CA VAL A 156 -0.14 -5.23 -8.78
C VAL A 156 -1.65 -5.13 -8.76
N GLU A 157 -2.20 -3.99 -8.33
CA GLU A 157 -3.65 -3.75 -8.31
C GLU A 157 -4.25 -3.87 -9.71
N ASP A 158 -3.61 -3.26 -10.72
CA ASP A 158 -4.01 -3.34 -12.12
C ASP A 158 -4.02 -4.80 -12.61
N ILE A 159 -2.93 -5.54 -12.40
CA ILE A 159 -2.85 -6.96 -12.80
C ILE A 159 -3.89 -7.80 -12.05
N GLN A 160 -4.20 -7.49 -10.78
CA GLN A 160 -5.20 -8.21 -10.00
C GLN A 160 -6.61 -8.05 -10.60
N PHE A 161 -6.96 -6.85 -11.08
CA PHE A 161 -8.23 -6.64 -11.78
C PHE A 161 -8.32 -7.43 -13.09
N GLU A 162 -7.22 -7.54 -13.82
CA GLU A 162 -7.16 -8.38 -15.02
C GLU A 162 -7.32 -9.87 -14.68
N VAL A 163 -6.64 -10.35 -13.63
CA VAL A 163 -6.81 -11.73 -13.12
C VAL A 163 -8.27 -11.99 -12.76
N TYR A 164 -8.94 -11.05 -12.10
CA TYR A 164 -10.35 -11.19 -11.75
C TYR A 164 -11.26 -11.24 -12.99
N THR A 165 -10.95 -10.42 -14.00
CA THR A 165 -11.66 -10.43 -15.29
C THR A 165 -11.53 -11.78 -16.00
N LEU A 166 -10.31 -12.34 -16.04
CA LEU A 166 -10.05 -13.65 -16.62
C LEU A 166 -10.73 -14.79 -15.83
N GLN A 167 -10.73 -14.71 -14.50
CA GLN A 167 -11.49 -15.63 -13.64
C GLN A 167 -12.99 -15.65 -13.99
N GLY A 168 -13.58 -14.47 -14.20
CA GLY A 168 -14.97 -14.33 -14.62
C GLY A 168 -15.28 -15.06 -15.93
N ARG A 169 -14.34 -15.05 -16.89
CA ARG A 169 -14.47 -15.74 -18.18
C ARG A 169 -14.37 -17.27 -18.08
N MET A 170 -13.81 -17.79 -16.99
CA MET A 170 -13.64 -19.23 -16.78
C MET A 170 -14.78 -19.86 -15.96
N LYS A 171 -15.76 -19.09 -15.45
CA LYS A 171 -16.77 -19.61 -14.52
C LYS A 171 -17.58 -20.80 -15.03
N MET A 172 -17.70 -20.99 -16.34
CA MET A 172 -18.34 -22.19 -16.89
C MET A 172 -17.60 -23.49 -16.56
N LEU A 173 -16.30 -23.43 -16.27
CA LEU A 173 -15.53 -24.58 -15.80
C LEU A 173 -15.86 -24.98 -14.35
N ALA A 174 -16.65 -24.17 -13.63
CA ALA A 174 -17.05 -24.48 -12.26
C ALA A 174 -18.32 -25.36 -12.19
N VAL A 175 -18.94 -25.70 -13.33
CA VAL A 175 -20.13 -26.56 -13.40
C VAL A 175 -19.86 -27.77 -14.29
N ALA A 176 -20.55 -28.89 -14.02
CA ALA A 176 -20.53 -30.04 -14.92
C ALA A 176 -21.24 -29.67 -16.23
N THR A 177 -20.53 -29.83 -17.35
CA THR A 177 -21.02 -29.42 -18.66
C THR A 177 -20.29 -30.18 -19.77
N THR A 178 -20.60 -29.87 -21.02
CA THR A 178 -19.85 -30.31 -22.19
C THR A 178 -19.04 -29.14 -22.75
N ILE A 179 -17.76 -29.37 -23.05
CA ILE A 179 -16.86 -28.41 -23.71
C ILE A 179 -16.37 -29.06 -24.98
N SER A 180 -16.65 -28.44 -26.11
CA SER A 180 -16.21 -28.95 -27.41
C SER A 180 -14.68 -29.01 -27.52
N PRO A 181 -14.12 -29.92 -28.33
CA PRO A 181 -12.67 -30.03 -28.48
C PRO A 181 -12.00 -28.75 -28.99
N ASP A 182 -12.72 -27.92 -29.75
CA ASP A 182 -12.26 -26.63 -30.28
C ASP A 182 -12.31 -25.48 -29.24
N GLU A 183 -13.14 -25.58 -28.20
CA GLU A 183 -13.19 -24.59 -27.11
C GLU A 183 -12.13 -24.81 -26.03
N ARG A 184 -11.67 -26.06 -25.83
CA ARG A 184 -10.66 -26.40 -24.82
C ARG A 184 -9.36 -25.57 -24.93
N PRO A 185 -8.77 -25.38 -26.14
CA PRO A 185 -7.59 -24.52 -26.30
C PRO A 185 -7.84 -23.09 -25.83
N ARG A 186 -9.04 -22.53 -26.02
CA ARG A 186 -9.37 -21.17 -25.57
C ARG A 186 -9.36 -21.05 -24.05
N PHE A 187 -9.88 -22.03 -23.32
CA PHE A 187 -9.76 -22.04 -21.85
C PHE A 187 -8.32 -22.24 -21.39
N TYR A 188 -7.55 -23.02 -22.12
CA TYR A 188 -6.14 -23.24 -21.84
C TYR A 188 -5.31 -21.96 -22.02
N GLU A 189 -5.59 -21.17 -23.07
CA GLU A 189 -4.99 -19.85 -23.28
C GLU A 189 -5.31 -18.88 -22.13
N ILE A 190 -6.59 -18.79 -21.72
CA ILE A 190 -7.01 -17.95 -20.59
C ILE A 190 -6.30 -18.39 -19.30
N LEU A 191 -6.16 -19.70 -19.09
CA LEU A 191 -5.47 -20.27 -17.94
C LEU A 191 -3.97 -19.93 -17.95
N GLY A 192 -3.32 -19.98 -19.11
CA GLY A 192 -1.92 -19.58 -19.27
C GLY A 192 -1.70 -18.09 -18.98
N GLU A 193 -2.63 -17.24 -19.44
CA GLU A 193 -2.59 -15.80 -19.13
C GLU A 193 -2.76 -15.55 -17.61
N LEU A 194 -3.69 -16.26 -16.97
CA LEU A 194 -3.90 -16.22 -15.52
C LEU A 194 -2.67 -16.65 -14.74
N ASP A 195 -1.99 -17.72 -15.18
CA ASP A 195 -0.77 -18.21 -14.55
C ASP A 195 0.37 -17.18 -14.66
N GLY A 196 0.58 -16.63 -15.86
CA GLY A 196 1.60 -15.60 -16.09
C GLY A 196 1.37 -14.34 -15.24
N LYS A 197 0.15 -13.80 -15.27
CA LYS A 197 -0.22 -12.62 -14.46
C LYS A 197 -0.14 -12.90 -12.96
N SER A 198 -0.60 -14.06 -12.53
CA SER A 198 -0.54 -14.43 -11.11
C SER A 198 0.89 -14.58 -10.61
N THR A 199 1.76 -15.19 -11.42
CA THR A 199 3.20 -15.32 -11.14
C THR A 199 3.89 -13.97 -11.09
N ALA A 200 3.51 -13.03 -11.97
CA ALA A 200 4.02 -11.65 -11.92
C ALA A 200 3.64 -10.97 -10.60
N ILE A 201 2.38 -11.08 -10.18
CA ILE A 201 1.94 -10.55 -8.87
C ILE A 201 2.76 -11.17 -7.74
N GLU A 202 2.97 -12.50 -7.70
CA GLU A 202 3.81 -13.14 -6.67
C GLU A 202 5.24 -12.60 -6.65
N GLY A 203 5.84 -12.41 -7.83
CA GLY A 203 7.17 -11.83 -7.97
C GLY A 203 7.26 -10.43 -7.38
N ILE A 204 6.25 -9.59 -7.64
CA ILE A 204 6.18 -8.23 -7.11
C ILE A 204 5.86 -8.24 -5.61
N SER A 205 4.99 -9.14 -5.13
CA SER A 205 4.69 -9.30 -3.71
C SER A 205 5.95 -9.58 -2.88
N ARG A 206 6.88 -10.40 -3.37
CA ARG A 206 8.19 -10.60 -2.71
C ARG A 206 9.01 -9.31 -2.65
N GLN A 207 9.00 -8.51 -3.71
CA GLN A 207 9.69 -7.21 -3.74
C GLN A 207 9.06 -6.21 -2.78
N ILE A 208 7.73 -6.17 -2.69
CA ILE A 208 6.99 -5.32 -1.73
C ILE A 208 7.37 -5.71 -0.30
N ILE A 209 7.33 -7.01 0.04
CA ILE A 209 7.72 -7.52 1.36
C ILE A 209 9.15 -7.09 1.71
N ALA A 210 10.11 -7.36 0.83
CA ALA A 210 11.51 -7.00 1.06
C ALA A 210 11.72 -5.49 1.18
N SER A 211 11.02 -4.68 0.38
CA SER A 211 11.10 -3.22 0.43
C SER A 211 10.55 -2.67 1.74
N ILE A 212 9.44 -3.22 2.23
CA ILE A 212 8.81 -2.83 3.49
C ILE A 212 9.69 -3.21 4.68
N GLU A 213 10.25 -4.42 4.67
CA GLU A 213 11.21 -4.88 5.69
C GLU A 213 12.44 -3.98 5.75
N THR A 214 12.95 -3.55 4.60
CA THR A 214 14.10 -2.64 4.51
C THR A 214 13.76 -1.22 4.95
N LEU A 215 12.58 -0.70 4.59
CA LEU A 215 12.14 0.66 4.93
C LEU A 215 11.86 0.85 6.43
N GLY A 216 11.57 -0.25 7.12
CA GLY A 216 11.10 -0.28 8.50
C GLY A 216 9.67 0.26 8.61
N VAL A 217 8.80 -0.52 9.25
CA VAL A 217 7.44 -0.09 9.57
C VAL A 217 7.33 0.18 11.06
N ASN A 218 6.85 1.37 11.42
CA ASN A 218 6.53 1.72 12.80
C ASN A 218 5.02 1.67 13.00
N VAL A 219 4.52 0.46 13.26
CA VAL A 219 3.09 0.23 13.52
C VAL A 219 2.79 0.52 14.99
N PRO A 220 1.72 1.26 15.31
CA PRO A 220 1.26 1.45 16.69
C PRO A 220 1.10 0.11 17.43
N ALA A 221 1.59 0.03 18.67
CA ALA A 221 1.63 -1.21 19.45
C ALA A 221 0.26 -1.90 19.62
N ASN A 222 -0.83 -1.12 19.70
CA ASN A 222 -2.18 -1.66 19.76
C ASN A 222 -2.57 -2.41 18.47
N ILE A 223 -2.19 -1.87 17.31
CA ILE A 223 -2.45 -2.50 16.00
C ILE A 223 -1.56 -3.72 15.84
N THR A 224 -0.28 -3.64 16.22
CA THR A 224 0.63 -4.79 16.24
C THR A 224 0.07 -5.94 17.07
N ALA A 225 -0.39 -5.65 18.30
CA ALA A 225 -0.95 -6.66 19.18
C ALA A 225 -2.23 -7.30 18.63
N GLU A 226 -3.13 -6.49 18.04
CA GLU A 226 -4.35 -6.95 17.38
C GLU A 226 -4.03 -7.90 16.22
N VAL A 227 -3.15 -7.49 15.30
CA VAL A 227 -2.77 -8.31 14.13
C VAL A 227 -2.12 -9.62 14.57
N LEU A 228 -1.19 -9.59 15.53
CA LEU A 228 -0.54 -10.80 16.02
C LEU A 228 -1.51 -11.75 16.76
N ALA A 229 -2.50 -11.20 17.47
CA ALA A 229 -3.53 -12.00 18.14
C ALA A 229 -4.45 -12.71 17.14
N ASP A 230 -4.80 -12.06 16.04
CA ASP A 230 -5.72 -12.60 15.03
C ASP A 230 -5.06 -13.53 14.00
N LEU A 231 -3.74 -13.38 13.80
CA LEU A 231 -2.98 -14.11 12.78
C LEU A 231 -3.14 -15.64 12.85
N PRO A 232 -3.08 -16.31 14.01
CA PRO A 232 -3.29 -17.76 14.08
C PRO A 232 -4.68 -18.18 13.61
N ALA A 233 -5.72 -17.41 13.95
CA ALA A 233 -7.09 -17.69 13.55
C ALA A 233 -7.28 -17.48 12.03
N GLU A 234 -6.67 -16.45 11.46
CA GLU A 234 -6.66 -16.23 10.00
C GLU A 234 -5.92 -17.32 9.24
N ASN A 235 -4.76 -17.75 9.75
CA ASN A 235 -4.01 -18.87 9.17
C ASN A 235 -4.82 -20.17 9.23
N ALA A 236 -5.51 -20.46 10.34
CA ALA A 236 -6.37 -21.63 10.45
C ALA A 236 -7.56 -21.58 9.48
N ARG A 237 -8.23 -20.42 9.35
CA ARG A 237 -9.31 -20.22 8.36
C ARG A 237 -8.81 -20.45 6.94
N SER A 238 -7.65 -19.89 6.61
CA SER A 238 -7.06 -20.00 5.27
C SER A 238 -6.62 -21.43 4.97
N ALA A 239 -6.00 -22.13 5.93
CA ALA A 239 -5.66 -23.54 5.80
C ALA A 239 -6.90 -24.42 5.56
N ALA A 240 -7.99 -24.17 6.29
CA ALA A 240 -9.26 -24.88 6.07
C ALA A 240 -9.86 -24.62 4.67
N LEU A 241 -9.64 -23.43 4.12
CA LEU A 241 -10.17 -23.02 2.81
C LEU A 241 -9.36 -23.55 1.63
N TYR A 242 -8.03 -23.49 1.73
CA TYR A 242 -7.10 -23.80 0.65
C TYR A 242 -6.50 -25.20 0.75
N GLY A 243 -6.52 -25.83 1.93
CA GLY A 243 -5.96 -27.16 2.19
C GLY A 243 -4.45 -27.14 2.42
N ASP A 244 -3.84 -28.32 2.29
CA ASP A 244 -2.44 -28.59 2.68
C ASP A 244 -1.38 -27.79 1.91
N CYS A 245 -1.74 -27.24 0.75
CA CYS A 245 -0.85 -26.40 -0.05
C CYS A 245 -0.68 -24.99 0.50
N PHE A 246 -1.51 -24.58 1.48
CA PHE A 246 -1.45 -23.26 2.10
C PHE A 246 -0.23 -23.14 3.00
N VAL A 247 0.52 -22.05 2.84
CA VAL A 247 1.67 -21.74 3.70
C VAL A 247 1.26 -20.64 4.68
N PRO A 248 1.29 -20.88 6.01
CA PRO A 248 0.89 -19.86 6.99
C PRO A 248 1.62 -18.52 6.79
N MET A 249 0.87 -17.43 6.88
CA MET A 249 1.44 -16.08 6.82
C MET A 249 2.25 -15.80 8.08
N ALA A 250 3.37 -15.08 7.91
CA ALA A 250 4.24 -14.62 8.98
C ALA A 250 4.52 -13.12 8.85
N PHE A 251 4.65 -12.42 9.97
CA PHE A 251 4.81 -10.97 10.03
C PHE A 251 6.05 -10.58 10.85
N PRO A 252 7.27 -10.93 10.39
CA PRO A 252 8.51 -10.64 11.12
C PRO A 252 8.68 -9.15 11.43
N ILE A 253 8.15 -8.25 10.58
CA ILE A 253 8.15 -6.80 10.83
C ILE A 253 7.44 -6.39 12.13
N LEU A 254 6.48 -7.19 12.59
CA LEU A 254 5.73 -6.93 13.81
C LEU A 254 6.45 -7.47 15.05
N ASP A 255 7.12 -8.62 14.95
CA ASP A 255 7.92 -9.18 16.04
C ASP A 255 9.09 -8.27 16.45
N MET A 256 9.72 -7.63 15.47
CA MET A 256 10.79 -6.65 15.72
C MET A 256 10.28 -5.41 16.47
N SER A 257 9.06 -4.96 16.20
CA SER A 257 8.48 -3.78 16.85
C SER A 257 8.20 -3.99 18.35
N VAL A 258 7.88 -5.22 18.75
CA VAL A 258 7.58 -5.57 20.15
C VAL A 258 8.85 -5.68 21.01
N SER A 259 9.97 -6.09 20.40
CA SER A 259 11.23 -6.30 21.12
C SER A 259 12.01 -5.02 21.43
N GLY A 260 11.54 -3.85 20.99
CA GLY A 260 12.23 -2.57 21.20
C GLY A 260 13.61 -2.49 20.53
N GLY A 261 13.94 -3.45 19.66
CA GLY A 261 15.16 -3.43 18.88
C GLY A 261 15.05 -2.34 17.83
N ASN A 262 15.77 -1.24 18.02
CA ASN A 262 16.02 -0.32 16.91
C ASN A 262 16.58 -1.14 15.74
N ALA A 263 15.92 -1.07 14.58
CA ALA A 263 16.50 -1.56 13.34
C ALA A 263 17.89 -0.91 13.16
N PRO A 264 18.91 -1.67 12.72
CA PRO A 264 20.26 -1.15 12.52
C PRO A 264 20.32 -0.03 11.47
#